data_AF-D5DJY5-F1
#
_entry.id   AF-D5DJY5-F1
#
_cell.length_a   1.000
_cell.length_b   1.000
_cell.length_c   1.000
_cell.angle_alpha   90.00
_cell.angle_beta   90.00
_cell.angle_gamma   90.00
#
_symmetry.space_group_name_H-M   'P 1'
#
loop_
_entity.id
_entity.type
_entity.pdbx_description
1 polymer ?
#
loop_
_entity_poly.entity_id
_entity_poly.type
_entity_poly.pdbx_seq_one_letter_code
_entity_poly.pdbx_strand_id
1 'polypeptide(L)' 'MATNKEYTFEEAMEQLETIVNKLEEGDVPLEEAIQQFQEGMTLSKFCHDRLQHIEKQMENILREDGTLEPFSVQEEE' A
#
# COMPACT_ATOMS: atom_id res chain seq x y z
N MET A 1 10.93 -12.77 -20.39
CA MET A 1 10.37 -13.44 -19.19
C MET A 1 10.14 -12.36 -18.16
N ALA A 2 8.92 -11.82 -18.07
CA ALA A 2 8.59 -10.80 -17.08
C ALA A 2 8.20 -11.53 -15.80
N THR A 3 9.08 -11.48 -14.80
CA THR A 3 8.80 -11.97 -13.45
C THR A 3 7.79 -11.01 -12.82
N ASN A 4 6.50 -11.28 -13.03
CA ASN A 4 5.40 -10.58 -12.35
C ASN A 4 5.37 -11.10 -10.90
N LYS A 5 6.34 -10.68 -10.08
CA LYS A 5 6.33 -10.94 -8.64
C LYS A 5 5.33 -9.93 -8.06
N GLU A 6 4.11 -10.38 -7.80
CA GLU A 6 3.19 -9.60 -6.98
C GLU A 6 3.82 -9.48 -5.59
N TYR A 7 4.22 -8.26 -5.22
CA TYR A 7 4.71 -7.97 -3.87
C TYR A 7 3.59 -8.20 -2.86
N THR A 8 3.91 -8.69 -1.67
CA THR A 8 2.98 -8.57 -0.54
C THR A 8 2.91 -7.11 -0.06
N PHE A 9 1.91 -6.78 0.76
CA PHE A 9 1.81 -5.45 1.35
C PHE A 9 3.05 -5.12 2.19
N GLU A 10 3.50 -6.08 2.99
CA GLU A 10 4.68 -5.96 3.85
C GLU A 10 5.96 -5.79 3.03
N GLU A 11 6.16 -6.60 1.98
CA GLU A 11 7.32 -6.48 1.08
C GLU A 11 7.35 -5.11 0.37
N ALA A 12 6.18 -4.56 0.00
CA ALA A 12 6.08 -3.26 -0.64
C ALA A 12 6.35 -2.10 0.34
N MET A 13 5.88 -2.24 1.59
CA MET A 13 6.15 -1.26 2.66
C MET A 13 7.63 -1.23 3.04
N GLU A 14 8.28 -2.38 3.21
CA GLU A 14 9.71 -2.45 3.53
C GLU A 14 10.59 -1.81 2.43
N GLN A 15 10.23 -2.04 1.16
CA GLN A 15 10.92 -1.39 0.04
C GLN A 15 10.67 0.10 0.00
N LEU A 16 9.43 0.55 0.28
CA LEU A 16 9.11 1.98 0.35
C LEU A 16 9.91 2.69 1.46
N GLU A 17 10.00 2.10 2.65
CA GLU A 17 10.83 2.61 3.75
C GLU A 17 12.30 2.71 3.35
N THR A 18 12.82 1.68 2.66
CA THR A 18 14.19 1.68 2.16
C THR A 18 14.44 2.82 1.18
N ILE A 19 13.51 3.07 0.27
CA ILE A 19 13.59 4.18 -0.70
C ILE A 19 13.58 5.53 0.02
N VAL A 20 12.67 5.72 0.98
CA VAL A 20 12.57 6.96 1.76
C VAL A 20 13.87 7.22 2.50
N ASN A 21 14.39 6.23 3.22
CA ASN A 21 15.66 6.36 3.95
C ASN A 21 16.81 6.79 3.03
N LYS A 22 16.94 6.17 1.85
CA LYS A 22 17.97 6.54 0.87
C LYS A 22 17.81 7.97 0.35
N LEU A 23 16.59 8.41 0.08
CA LEU A 23 16.33 9.77 -0.38
C LEU A 23 16.60 10.81 0.72
N GLU A 24 16.33 10.47 1.99
CA GLU A 24 16.60 11.33 3.15
C GLU A 24 18.09 11.45 3.48
N GLU A 25 18.90 10.43 3.20
CA GLU A 25 20.36 10.46 3.37
C GLU A 25 21.03 11.56 2.51
N GLY A 26 20.41 11.94 1.39
CA GLY A 26 20.81 13.11 0.59
C GLY A 26 22.10 12.95 -0.23
N ASP A 27 22.78 11.80 -0.15
CA ASP A 27 23.99 11.47 -0.93
C ASP A 27 23.67 10.67 -2.23
N VAL A 28 22.44 10.79 -2.72
CA VAL A 28 21.98 10.09 -3.92
C VAL A 28 22.08 11.02 -5.14
N PRO A 29 22.74 10.61 -6.24
CA PRO A 29 22.77 11.38 -7.48
C PRO A 29 21.36 11.72 -7.98
N LEU A 30 21.18 12.91 -8.54
CA LEU A 30 19.85 13.41 -8.97
C LEU A 30 19.07 12.42 -9.85
N GLU A 31 19.75 11.78 -10.80
CA GLU A 31 19.15 10.83 -11.73
C GLU A 31 18.64 9.57 -11.01
N GLU A 32 19.40 9.08 -10.03
CA GLU A 32 19.02 7.96 -9.19
C GLU A 32 17.90 8.36 -8.21
N ALA A 33 17.96 9.57 -7.64
CA ALA A 33 16.92 10.10 -6.77
C ALA A 33 15.56 10.20 -7.48
N ILE A 34 15.55 10.61 -8.76
CA ILE A 34 14.33 10.64 -9.58
C ILE A 34 13.79 9.21 -9.79
N GLN A 35 14.67 8.25 -10.04
CA GLN A 35 14.26 6.85 -10.23
C GLN A 35 13.69 6.25 -8.95
N GLN A 36 14.38 6.43 -7.82
CA GLN A 36 13.95 6.01 -6.49
C GLN A 36 12.59 6.65 -6.13
N PHE A 37 12.41 7.94 -6.43
CA PHE A 37 11.13 8.63 -6.20
C PHE A 37 9.98 8.03 -7.01
N GLN A 38 10.20 7.72 -8.29
CA GLN A 38 9.17 7.08 -9.13
C GLN A 38 8.79 5.69 -8.65
N GLU A 39 9.78 4.91 -8.21
CA GLU A 39 9.56 3.59 -7.62
C GLU A 39 8.80 3.70 -6.30
N GLY A 40 9.20 4.61 -5.42
CA GLY A 40 8.51 4.89 -4.16
C GLY A 40 7.06 5.32 -4.37
N MET A 41 6.78 6.16 -5.38
CA MET A 41 5.41 6.53 -5.74
C MET A 41 4.58 5.33 -6.20
N THR A 42 5.19 4.40 -6.93
CA THR A 42 4.51 3.19 -7.40
C THR A 42 4.17 2.27 -6.24
N LEU A 43 5.11 2.07 -5.30
CA LEU A 43 4.89 1.26 -4.10
C LEU A 43 3.87 1.90 -3.15
N SER A 44 3.94 3.22 -2.95
CA SER A 44 2.97 3.97 -2.15
C SER A 44 1.55 3.80 -2.68
N LYS A 45 1.38 3.93 -4.00
CA LYS A 45 0.09 3.67 -4.65
C LYS A 45 -0.38 2.23 -4.47
N PHE A 46 0.51 1.26 -4.66
CA PHE A 46 0.19 -0.15 -4.46
C PHE A 46 -0.31 -0.43 -3.03
N CYS A 47 0.40 0.07 -2.01
CA CYS A 47 0.01 -0.08 -0.61
C CYS A 47 -1.36 0.55 -0.34
N HIS A 48 -1.59 1.77 -0.84
CA HIS A 48 -2.88 2.46 -0.71
C HIS A 48 -4.02 1.67 -1.36
N ASP A 49 -3.85 1.23 -2.61
CA ASP A 49 -4.86 0.48 -3.35
C ASP A 49 -5.18 -0.86 -2.65
N ARG A 50 -4.16 -1.50 -2.06
CA ARG A 50 -4.35 -2.74 -1.29
C ARG A 50 -5.17 -2.51 -0.02
N LEU A 51 -4.89 -1.45 0.73
CA LEU A 51 -5.65 -1.09 1.92
C LEU A 51 -7.10 -0.73 1.56
N GLN A 52 -7.29 0.08 0.52
CA GLN A 52 -8.63 0.43 0.01
C GLN A 52 -9.43 -0.80 -0.44
N HIS A 53 -8.76 -1.78 -1.04
CA HIS A 53 -9.40 -3.04 -1.40
C HIS A 53 -9.87 -3.81 -0.16
N ILE A 54 -9.00 -3.93 0.86
CA ILE A 54 -9.35 -4.61 2.12
C ILE A 54 -10.47 -3.87 2.85
N GLU A 55 -10.41 -2.54 2.92
CA GLU A 55 -11.44 -1.70 3.53
C GLU A 55 -12.81 -1.95 2.88
N LYS A 56 -12.89 -1.95 1.54
CA LYS A 56 -14.14 -2.27 0.81
C LYS A 56 -14.63 -3.69 1.03
N GLN A 57 -13.73 -4.66 1.19
CA GLN A 57 -14.11 -6.03 1.56
C GLN A 57 -14.68 -6.07 2.98
N MET A 58 -14.11 -5.29 3.90
CA MET A 58 -14.55 -5.20 5.29
C MET A 58 -15.84 -4.38 5.45
N GLU A 59 -16.07 -3.38 4.61
CA GLU A 59 -17.31 -2.59 4.55
C GLU A 59 -18.57 -3.45 4.37
N ASN A 60 -18.46 -4.72 3.97
CA ASN A 60 -19.61 -5.61 3.84
C ASN A 60 -19.39 -6.86 4.69
N ILE A 61 -19.89 -6.88 5.92
CA ILE A 61 -19.92 -8.11 6.72
C ILE A 61 -21.19 -8.89 6.37
N LEU A 62 -21.00 -10.16 6.00
CA LEU A 62 -22.09 -11.12 5.87
C LEU A 62 -22.61 -11.47 7.26
N ARG A 63 -23.83 -11.05 7.59
CA ARG A 63 -24.51 -11.48 8.82
C ARG A 63 -24.85 -12.97 8.72
N GLU A 64 -25.07 -13.62 9.86
CA GLU A 64 -25.45 -15.05 9.93
C GLU A 64 -26.74 -15.38 9.15
N ASP A 65 -27.58 -14.37 8.86
CA ASP A 65 -28.81 -14.49 8.07
C ASP A 65 -28.59 -14.36 6.55
N GLY A 66 -27.35 -14.20 6.11
CA GLY A 66 -26.98 -14.07 4.69
C GLY A 66 -27.16 -12.66 4.11
N THR A 67 -27.48 -11.66 4.93
CA THR A 67 -27.55 -10.25 4.50
C THR A 67 -26.16 -9.59 4.54
N LEU A 68 -25.85 -8.78 3.52
CA LEU A 68 -24.68 -7.90 3.52
C LEU A 68 -25.10 -6.56 4.11
N GLU A 69 -24.51 -6.19 5.26
CA GLU A 69 -24.70 -4.85 5.83
C GLU A 69 -23.40 -4.06 5.82
N PRO A 70 -23.49 -2.72 5.65
CA PRO A 70 -22.36 -1.82 5.80
C PRO A 70 -21.70 -2.01 7.17
N PHE A 71 -20.42 -2.36 7.20
CA PHE A 71 -19.61 -2.34 8.40
C PHE A 71 -19.24 -0.89 8.71
N SER A 72 -20.14 -0.19 9.40
CA SER A 72 -19.83 1.08 10.03
C SER A 72 -19.09 0.81 11.33
N VAL A 73 -17.76 0.97 11.31
CA VAL A 73 -17.01 1.18 12.55
C VAL A 73 -17.59 2.44 13.17
N GLN A 74 -18.38 2.27 14.23
CA GLN A 74 -18.76 3.39 15.06
C GLN A 74 -17.47 3.88 15.71
N GLU A 75 -16.93 5.00 15.24
CA GLU A 75 -15.98 5.78 16.01
C GLU A 75 -16.70 6.11 17.33
N GLU A 76 -16.37 5.40 18.40
CA GLU A 76 -16.77 5.80 19.74
C GLU A 76 -16.07 7.14 20.02
N GLU A 77 -16.84 8.22 20.07
CA GLU A 77 -16.41 9.57 20.46
C GLU A 77 -15.71 9.59 21.84
#